data_AF-A0A6J1WGQ3-F1
#
_entry.id   AF-A0A6J1WGQ3-F1
#
_cell.length_a   1.000
_cell.length_b   1.000
_cell.length_c   1.000
_cell.angle_alpha   90.00
_cell.angle_beta   90.00
_cell.angle_gamma   90.00
#
_symmetry.space_group_name_H-M   'P 1'
#
loop_
_entity.id
_entity.type
_entity.pdbx_description
1 polymer ?
#
loop_
_entity_poly.entity_id
_entity_poly.type
_entity_poly.pdbx_seq_one_letter_code
_entity_poly.pdbx_strand_id
1 'polypeptide(L)'
;MPEDRTLIAKKEIYGTLRSCNFFIRRIGLSFVDKIPNSYLQKISVAASFITALSLVSHKTISEYAYIVYLLAKSVTLEKLMGSYLHIAGYDTISFGKLLTIWYKKNTFRRVVNDLADIWPVYEKNPEAVAIKNKCLSTLRTRQTLYVSWTILGVWLYNLTPVALHLYRLAKEIPSDLGFVWQLYYPFDKTKPIVHEFVYVFETVAGLYSVCCMLSSDVFFMTMSSHITMMLQILQVKIKTLGVAESADGKNIGGLQNCYDEIIDVINIHQKLIR
;
A
#
# COMPACT_ATOMS: atom_id res chain seq x y z
N MET A 1 -27.98 16.59 10.35
CA MET A 1 -27.02 17.04 9.32
C MET A 1 -25.56 16.56 9.46
N PRO A 2 -24.98 16.21 10.64
CA PRO A 2 -23.58 15.76 10.70
C PRO A 2 -23.33 14.36 10.10
N GLU A 3 -24.30 13.43 10.19
CA GLU A 3 -24.15 12.07 9.65
C GLU A 3 -23.94 12.04 8.13
N ASP A 4 -24.59 12.93 7.40
CA ASP A 4 -24.47 13.03 5.94
C ASP A 4 -23.08 13.52 5.52
N ARG A 5 -22.51 14.48 6.27
CA ARG A 5 -21.15 14.99 6.04
C ARG A 5 -20.10 13.89 6.22
N THR A 6 -20.16 13.15 7.32
CA THR A 6 -19.21 12.06 7.59
C THR A 6 -19.33 10.96 6.54
N LEU A 7 -20.54 10.70 6.03
CA LEU A 7 -20.76 9.70 4.99
C LEU A 7 -20.14 10.11 3.64
N ILE A 8 -20.28 11.39 3.26
CA ILE A 8 -19.63 11.95 2.05
C ILE A 8 -18.11 11.91 2.19
N ALA A 9 -17.57 12.31 3.35
CA ALA A 9 -16.13 12.25 3.64
C ALA A 9 -15.58 10.83 3.50
N LYS A 10 -16.23 9.85 4.14
CA LYS A 10 -15.85 8.43 4.03
C LYS A 10 -15.90 7.93 2.59
N LYS A 11 -16.89 8.34 1.80
CA LYS A 11 -17.00 7.96 0.39
C LYS A 11 -15.80 8.46 -0.43
N GLU A 12 -15.36 9.69 -0.22
CA GLU A 12 -14.18 10.24 -0.92
C GLU A 12 -12.89 9.54 -0.49
N ILE A 13 -12.67 9.37 0.83
CA ILE A 13 -11.49 8.72 1.41
C ILE A 13 -11.41 7.25 0.97
N TYR A 14 -12.52 6.51 1.00
CA TYR A 14 -12.54 5.13 0.53
C TYR A 14 -12.37 5.04 -0.99
N GLY A 15 -12.80 6.07 -1.73
CA GLY A 15 -12.54 6.17 -3.16
C GLY A 15 -11.03 6.21 -3.48
N THR A 16 -10.23 6.95 -2.72
CA THR A 16 -8.77 7.00 -2.90
C THR A 16 -8.03 5.79 -2.31
N LEU A 17 -8.65 5.09 -1.36
CA LEU A 17 -8.11 3.85 -0.78
C LEU A 17 -8.53 2.58 -1.54
N ARG A 18 -9.25 2.69 -2.66
CA ARG A 18 -9.78 1.53 -3.41
C ARG A 18 -8.70 0.51 -3.79
N SER A 19 -7.57 0.97 -4.35
CA SER A 19 -6.48 0.07 -4.75
C SER A 19 -5.81 -0.60 -3.55
N CYS A 20 -5.59 0.17 -2.48
CA CYS A 20 -5.06 -0.34 -1.21
C CYS A 20 -5.97 -1.45 -0.64
N ASN A 21 -7.27 -1.19 -0.59
CA ASN A 21 -8.26 -2.14 -0.11
C ASN A 21 -8.34 -3.41 -0.97
N PHE A 22 -8.17 -3.30 -2.29
CA PHE A 22 -8.09 -4.46 -3.17
C PHE A 22 -6.95 -5.41 -2.75
N PHE A 23 -5.74 -4.90 -2.52
CA PHE A 23 -4.60 -5.72 -2.09
C PHE A 23 -4.75 -6.24 -0.66
N ILE A 24 -5.22 -5.41 0.27
CA ILE A 24 -5.47 -5.80 1.66
C ILE A 24 -6.46 -6.98 1.76
N ARG A 25 -7.53 -6.95 0.97
CA ARG A 25 -8.51 -8.03 0.92
C ARG A 25 -7.93 -9.32 0.35
N ARG A 26 -7.03 -9.24 -0.64
CA ARG A 26 -6.33 -10.42 -1.20
C ARG A 26 -5.43 -11.09 -0.16
N ILE A 27 -4.86 -10.31 0.75
CA ILE A 27 -4.07 -10.81 1.90
C ILE A 27 -4.98 -11.35 3.02
N GLY A 28 -6.29 -11.16 2.96
CA GLY A 28 -7.18 -11.58 4.03
C GLY A 28 -7.19 -10.64 5.25
N LEU A 29 -6.85 -9.37 5.03
CA LEU A 29 -7.01 -8.32 6.04
C LEU A 29 -8.15 -7.38 5.64
N SER A 30 -8.65 -6.62 6.61
CA SER A 30 -9.62 -5.54 6.37
C SER A 30 -9.50 -4.50 7.47
N PHE A 31 -9.13 -3.27 7.10
CA PHE A 31 -9.15 -2.12 8.00
C PHE A 31 -9.73 -0.85 7.35
N VAL A 32 -9.81 -0.79 6.02
CA VAL A 32 -10.46 0.29 5.26
C VAL A 32 -11.98 0.11 5.21
N ASP A 33 -12.47 -1.13 5.11
CA ASP A 33 -13.87 -1.42 4.86
C ASP A 33 -14.61 -2.01 6.07
N LYS A 34 -15.94 -2.15 5.94
CA LYS A 34 -16.76 -2.93 6.86
C LYS A 34 -16.26 -4.38 6.94
N ILE A 35 -16.23 -4.90 8.17
CA ILE A 35 -15.88 -6.29 8.48
C ILE A 35 -16.92 -7.20 7.80
N PRO A 36 -16.51 -8.32 7.17
CA PRO A 36 -17.47 -9.28 6.61
C PRO A 36 -18.45 -9.79 7.67
N ASN A 37 -19.75 -9.67 7.39
CA ASN A 37 -20.80 -10.08 8.32
C ASN A 37 -21.14 -11.57 8.21
N SER A 38 -20.98 -12.17 7.01
CA SER A 38 -21.28 -13.58 6.77
C SER A 38 -20.18 -14.50 7.31
N TYR A 39 -20.56 -15.63 7.91
CA TYR A 39 -19.63 -16.62 8.46
C TYR A 39 -18.64 -17.16 7.41
N LEU A 40 -19.13 -17.49 6.20
CA LEU A 40 -18.29 -17.95 5.09
C LEU A 40 -17.24 -16.91 4.66
N GLN A 41 -17.60 -15.63 4.66
CA GLN A 41 -16.66 -14.56 4.32
C GLN A 41 -15.58 -14.41 5.40
N LYS A 42 -15.92 -14.57 6.68
CA LYS A 42 -14.93 -14.56 7.78
C LYS A 42 -13.94 -15.71 7.63
N ILE A 43 -14.41 -16.91 7.31
CA ILE A 43 -13.53 -18.06 7.05
C ILE A 43 -12.64 -17.79 5.84
N SER A 44 -13.19 -17.33 4.73
CA SER A 44 -12.42 -17.02 3.51
C SER A 44 -11.32 -15.98 3.76
N VAL A 45 -11.62 -14.93 4.53
CA VAL A 45 -10.66 -13.88 4.90
C VAL A 45 -9.58 -14.45 5.82
N ALA A 46 -9.94 -15.23 6.83
CA ALA A 46 -8.97 -15.88 7.73
C ALA A 46 -8.06 -16.87 6.97
N ALA A 47 -8.63 -17.68 6.09
CA ALA A 47 -7.89 -18.63 5.25
C ALA A 47 -6.93 -17.90 4.30
N SER A 48 -7.36 -16.78 3.70
CA SER A 48 -6.51 -15.95 2.84
C SER A 48 -5.32 -15.36 3.62
N PHE A 49 -5.55 -14.94 4.87
CA PHE A 49 -4.49 -14.43 5.74
C PHE A 49 -3.50 -15.50 6.16
N ILE A 50 -3.98 -16.68 6.58
CA ILE A 50 -3.12 -17.81 6.91
C ILE A 50 -2.30 -18.20 5.69
N THR A 51 -2.92 -18.27 4.51
CA THR A 51 -2.23 -18.60 3.25
C THR A 51 -1.15 -17.57 2.93
N ALA A 52 -1.46 -16.27 2.99
CA ALA A 52 -0.49 -15.20 2.73
C ALA A 52 0.67 -15.25 3.73
N LEU A 53 0.38 -15.43 5.02
CA LEU A 53 1.38 -15.52 6.08
C LEU A 53 2.29 -16.75 5.90
N SER A 54 1.71 -17.91 5.60
CA SER A 54 2.46 -19.15 5.38
C SER A 54 3.33 -19.07 4.13
N LEU A 55 2.80 -18.56 3.01
CA LEU A 55 3.56 -18.46 1.75
C LEU A 55 4.72 -17.48 1.86
N VAL A 56 4.47 -16.28 2.40
CA VAL A 56 5.52 -15.26 2.53
C VAL A 56 6.58 -15.70 3.55
N SER A 57 6.17 -16.27 4.70
CA SER A 57 7.13 -16.76 5.69
C SER A 57 7.97 -17.92 5.17
N HIS A 58 7.35 -18.90 4.48
CA HIS A 58 8.08 -20.00 3.87
C HIS A 58 9.06 -19.50 2.82
N LYS A 59 8.64 -18.57 1.95
CA LYS A 59 9.50 -17.97 0.93
C LYS A 59 10.73 -17.30 1.57
N THR A 60 10.51 -16.42 2.54
CA THR A 60 11.60 -15.71 3.22
C THR A 60 12.56 -16.68 3.92
N ILE A 61 12.05 -17.67 4.65
CA ILE A 61 12.91 -18.68 5.33
C ILE A 61 13.74 -19.46 4.31
N SER A 62 13.13 -19.89 3.21
CA SER A 62 13.80 -20.66 2.16
C SER A 62 14.85 -19.84 1.39
N GLU A 63 14.68 -18.52 1.24
CA GLU A 63 15.69 -17.61 0.68
C GLU A 63 16.89 -17.45 1.60
N TYR A 64 16.65 -17.25 2.91
CA TYR A 64 17.74 -17.17 3.89
C TYR A 64 18.48 -18.50 4.02
N ALA A 65 17.78 -19.63 4.01
CA ALA A 65 18.41 -20.95 3.97
C ALA A 65 19.29 -21.12 2.72
N TYR A 66 18.82 -20.65 1.56
CA TYR A 66 19.59 -20.67 0.32
C TYR A 66 20.85 -19.78 0.39
N ILE A 67 20.74 -18.59 0.96
CA ILE A 67 21.90 -17.69 1.19
C ILE A 67 22.92 -18.33 2.12
N VAL A 68 22.48 -18.92 3.24
CA VAL A 68 23.37 -19.62 4.18
C VAL A 68 24.06 -20.80 3.51
N TYR A 69 23.32 -21.57 2.70
CA TYR A 69 23.87 -22.66 1.92
C TYR A 69 24.93 -22.20 0.90
N LEU A 70 24.69 -21.10 0.19
CA LEU A 70 25.65 -20.52 -0.75
C LEU A 70 26.91 -19.99 -0.06
N LEU A 71 26.75 -19.37 1.11
CA LEU A 71 27.86 -18.92 1.95
C LEU A 71 28.72 -20.08 2.42
N ALA A 72 28.10 -21.18 2.85
CA ALA A 72 28.81 -22.40 3.25
C ALA A 72 29.59 -23.06 2.09
N LYS A 73 29.12 -22.86 0.84
CA LYS A 73 29.78 -23.34 -0.38
C LYS A 73 30.78 -22.34 -1.00
N SER A 74 31.21 -21.33 -0.25
CA SER A 74 32.28 -20.38 -0.63
C SER A 74 32.08 -19.71 -2.00
N VAL A 75 30.84 -19.32 -2.31
CA VAL A 75 30.54 -18.52 -3.52
C VAL A 75 31.11 -17.11 -3.39
N THR A 76 31.63 -16.55 -4.49
CA THR A 76 32.16 -15.18 -4.56
C THR A 76 31.16 -14.16 -4.03
N LEU A 77 31.60 -13.30 -3.10
CA LEU A 77 30.77 -12.32 -2.39
C LEU A 77 30.00 -11.39 -3.34
N GLU A 78 30.58 -11.08 -4.50
CA GLU A 78 29.98 -10.25 -5.55
C GLU A 78 28.69 -10.87 -6.11
N LYS A 79 28.69 -12.19 -6.38
CA LYS A 79 27.52 -12.91 -6.87
C LYS A 79 26.43 -13.03 -5.80
N LEU A 80 26.84 -13.10 -4.53
CA LEU A 80 25.93 -13.14 -3.38
C LEU A 80 25.21 -11.79 -3.18
N MET A 81 25.97 -10.69 -3.12
CA MET A 81 25.43 -9.35 -2.89
C MET A 81 24.66 -8.82 -4.10
N GLY A 82 25.19 -9.01 -5.31
CA GLY A 82 24.61 -8.44 -6.53
C GLY A 82 23.32 -9.11 -7.01
N SER A 83 23.09 -10.39 -6.69
CA SER A 83 21.95 -11.14 -7.25
C SER A 83 20.96 -11.67 -6.23
N TYR A 84 21.37 -12.03 -5.01
CA TYR A 84 20.49 -12.73 -4.06
C TYR A 84 20.04 -11.87 -2.87
N LEU A 85 20.91 -10.98 -2.39
CA LEU A 85 20.60 -10.17 -1.21
C LEU A 85 19.45 -9.17 -1.46
N HIS A 86 19.37 -8.59 -2.65
CA HIS A 86 18.28 -7.68 -3.01
C HIS A 86 16.91 -8.38 -3.06
N ILE A 87 16.89 -9.64 -3.50
CA ILE A 87 15.69 -10.48 -3.54
C ILE A 87 15.23 -10.81 -2.12
N ALA A 88 16.13 -11.36 -1.29
CA ALA A 88 15.82 -11.68 0.10
C ALA A 88 15.42 -10.43 0.91
N GLY A 89 16.06 -9.29 0.63
CA GLY A 89 15.71 -8.00 1.24
C GLY A 89 14.29 -7.56 0.88
N TYR A 90 13.87 -7.71 -0.38
CA TYR A 90 12.51 -7.39 -0.82
C TYR A 90 11.46 -8.19 -0.06
N ASP A 91 11.63 -9.52 0.04
CA ASP A 91 10.68 -10.39 0.72
C ASP A 91 10.69 -10.20 2.24
N THR A 92 11.83 -9.87 2.82
CA THR A 92 11.93 -9.50 4.24
C THR A 92 11.13 -8.23 4.55
N ILE A 93 11.26 -7.20 3.69
CA ILE A 93 10.46 -5.97 3.83
C ILE A 93 8.97 -6.28 3.65
N SER A 94 8.62 -7.13 2.69
CA SER A 94 7.24 -7.57 2.45
C SER A 94 6.63 -8.28 3.67
N PHE A 95 7.37 -9.24 4.25
CA PHE A 95 6.97 -9.93 5.47
C PHE A 95 6.83 -8.98 6.66
N GLY A 96 7.78 -8.07 6.85
CA GLY A 96 7.72 -7.04 7.90
C GLY A 96 6.51 -6.11 7.74
N LYS A 97 6.18 -5.71 6.50
CA LYS A 97 4.98 -4.93 6.18
C LYS A 97 3.70 -5.71 6.51
N LEU A 98 3.63 -6.99 6.15
CA LEU A 98 2.48 -7.85 6.47
C LEU A 98 2.24 -7.91 7.99
N LEU A 99 3.28 -8.19 8.78
CA LEU A 99 3.19 -8.22 10.24
C LEU A 99 2.78 -6.87 10.83
N THR A 100 3.36 -5.79 10.31
CA THR A 100 3.03 -4.43 10.75
C THR A 100 1.57 -4.09 10.49
N ILE A 101 1.06 -4.40 9.30
CA ILE A 101 -0.34 -4.17 8.94
C ILE A 101 -1.25 -5.00 9.83
N TRP A 102 -0.94 -6.28 10.03
CA TRP A 102 -1.76 -7.15 10.88
C TRP A 102 -1.81 -6.66 12.33
N TYR A 103 -0.66 -6.29 12.90
CA TYR A 103 -0.55 -5.80 14.28
C TYR A 103 -1.22 -4.43 14.47
N LYS A 104 -1.00 -3.48 13.54
CA LYS A 104 -1.50 -2.10 13.64
C LYS A 104 -2.83 -1.84 12.92
N LYS A 105 -3.52 -2.87 12.42
CA LYS A 105 -4.78 -2.72 11.64
C LYS A 105 -5.84 -1.84 12.33
N ASN A 106 -5.96 -1.94 13.66
CA ASN A 106 -6.93 -1.16 14.42
C ASN A 106 -6.53 0.32 14.50
N THR A 107 -5.22 0.59 14.65
CA THR A 107 -4.67 1.94 14.61
C THR A 107 -4.90 2.57 13.24
N PHE A 108 -4.61 1.85 12.15
CA PHE A 108 -4.86 2.36 10.80
C PHE A 108 -6.34 2.66 10.55
N ARG A 109 -7.24 1.78 11.01
CA ARG A 109 -8.68 2.05 10.94
C ARG A 109 -9.07 3.31 11.72
N ARG A 110 -8.50 3.51 12.91
CA ARG A 110 -8.75 4.71 13.72
C ARG A 110 -8.31 5.96 12.97
N VAL A 111 -7.07 5.99 12.45
CA VAL A 111 -6.55 7.16 11.70
C VAL A 111 -7.42 7.48 10.48
N VAL A 112 -7.90 6.48 9.74
CA VAL A 112 -8.82 6.70 8.61
C VAL A 112 -10.16 7.28 9.06
N ASN A 113 -10.68 6.85 10.21
CA ASN A 113 -11.93 7.40 10.77
C ASN A 113 -11.74 8.82 11.30
N ASP A 114 -10.66 9.08 12.04
CA ASP A 114 -10.35 10.41 12.59
C ASP A 114 -10.17 11.43 11.45
N LEU A 115 -9.57 10.99 10.34
CA LEU A 115 -9.46 11.80 9.12
C LEU A 115 -10.82 12.15 8.50
N ALA A 116 -11.80 11.24 8.55
CA ALA A 116 -13.14 11.49 8.03
C ALA A 116 -13.89 12.58 8.81
N ASP A 117 -13.59 12.72 10.11
CA ASP A 117 -14.21 13.73 10.97
C ASP A 117 -13.73 15.16 10.64
N ILE A 118 -12.47 15.31 10.23
CA ILE A 118 -11.88 16.60 9.87
C ILE A 118 -11.92 16.90 8.36
N TRP A 119 -12.52 16.01 7.55
CA TRP A 119 -12.46 16.13 6.10
C TRP A 119 -13.21 17.38 5.58
N PRO A 120 -12.63 18.12 4.60
CA PRO A 120 -13.21 19.33 4.04
C PRO A 120 -14.23 18.93 2.97
N VAL A 121 -15.46 18.67 3.41
CA VAL A 121 -16.58 18.28 2.54
C VAL A 121 -17.17 19.51 1.84
N TYR A 122 -17.47 20.56 2.61
CA TYR A 122 -18.05 21.80 2.11
C TYR A 122 -17.05 22.93 2.36
N GLU A 123 -16.27 23.28 1.36
CA GLU A 123 -15.28 24.35 1.44
C GLU A 123 -15.75 25.54 0.60
N LYS A 124 -15.85 26.71 1.23
CA LYS A 124 -16.36 27.93 0.57
C LYS A 124 -15.26 28.63 -0.22
N ASN A 125 -14.00 28.48 0.20
CA ASN A 125 -12.87 29.12 -0.46
C ASN A 125 -12.53 28.40 -1.78
N PRO A 126 -12.60 29.08 -2.95
CA PRO A 126 -12.32 28.46 -4.25
C PRO A 126 -10.87 27.96 -4.37
N GLU A 127 -9.91 28.60 -3.71
CA GLU A 127 -8.51 28.18 -3.68
C GLU A 127 -8.36 26.82 -2.98
N ALA A 128 -9.00 26.66 -1.81
CA ALA A 128 -8.95 25.41 -1.04
C ALA A 128 -9.64 24.24 -1.79
N VAL A 129 -10.73 24.51 -2.51
CA VAL A 129 -11.37 23.53 -3.41
C VAL A 129 -10.44 23.12 -4.55
N ALA A 130 -9.75 24.08 -5.17
CA ALA A 130 -8.78 23.80 -6.23
C ALA A 130 -7.61 22.94 -5.74
N ILE A 131 -7.08 23.23 -4.55
CA ILE A 131 -6.04 22.42 -3.88
C ILE A 131 -6.53 20.99 -3.67
N LYS A 132 -7.70 20.81 -3.05
CA LYS A 132 -8.30 19.49 -2.81
C LYS A 132 -8.39 18.68 -4.09
N ASN A 133 -9.00 19.25 -5.13
CA ASN A 133 -9.21 18.55 -6.41
C ASN A 133 -7.88 18.20 -7.09
N LYS A 134 -6.90 19.11 -7.07
CA LYS A 134 -5.56 18.87 -7.62
C LYS A 134 -4.82 17.77 -6.87
N CYS A 135 -4.84 17.79 -5.53
CA CYS A 135 -4.21 16.78 -4.70
C CYS A 135 -4.82 15.40 -4.93
N LEU A 136 -6.15 15.28 -4.90
CA LEU A 136 -6.84 14.00 -5.11
C LEU A 136 -6.63 13.45 -6.52
N SER A 137 -6.66 14.29 -7.54
CA SER A 137 -6.38 13.89 -8.93
C SER A 137 -4.94 13.41 -9.12
N THR A 138 -3.98 14.16 -8.57
CA THR A 138 -2.56 13.81 -8.61
C THR A 138 -2.31 12.50 -7.87
N LEU A 139 -2.93 12.31 -6.71
CA LEU A 139 -2.83 11.09 -5.92
C LEU A 139 -3.33 9.87 -6.71
N ARG A 140 -4.53 9.94 -7.30
CA ARG A 140 -5.10 8.82 -8.08
C ARG A 140 -4.20 8.45 -9.26
N THR A 141 -3.67 9.46 -9.95
CA THR A 141 -2.77 9.24 -11.09
C THR A 141 -1.48 8.57 -10.63
N ARG A 142 -0.82 9.08 -9.57
CA ARG A 142 0.42 8.52 -9.03
C ARG A 142 0.23 7.12 -8.47
N GLN A 143 -0.86 6.87 -7.74
CA GLN A 143 -1.22 5.53 -7.27
C GLN A 143 -1.38 4.55 -8.43
N THR A 144 -2.11 4.95 -9.47
CA THR A 144 -2.35 4.09 -10.63
C THR A 144 -1.05 3.77 -11.36
N LEU A 145 -0.20 4.77 -11.59
CA LEU A 145 1.11 4.58 -12.20
C LEU A 145 2.01 3.67 -11.36
N TYR A 146 2.09 3.92 -10.05
CA TYR A 146 2.89 3.11 -9.13
C TYR A 146 2.44 1.64 -9.12
N VAL A 147 1.14 1.40 -8.92
CA VAL A 147 0.57 0.04 -8.92
C VAL A 147 0.79 -0.64 -10.27
N SER A 148 0.56 0.05 -11.38
CA SER A 148 0.73 -0.51 -12.73
C SER A 148 2.20 -0.88 -12.97
N TRP A 149 3.13 -0.01 -12.57
CA TRP A 149 4.56 -0.26 -12.73
C TRP A 149 5.04 -1.44 -11.88
N THR A 150 4.58 -1.54 -10.63
CA THR A 150 4.93 -2.68 -9.77
C THR A 150 4.36 -4.00 -10.29
N ILE A 151 3.09 -4.01 -10.74
CA ILE A 151 2.48 -5.20 -11.33
C ILE A 151 3.24 -5.62 -12.59
N LEU A 152 3.55 -4.67 -13.46
CA LEU A 152 4.31 -4.92 -14.69
C LEU A 152 5.70 -5.48 -14.38
N GLY A 153 6.42 -4.93 -13.40
CA GLY A 153 7.73 -5.44 -12.99
C GLY A 153 7.69 -6.89 -12.52
N VAL A 154 6.64 -7.26 -11.77
CA VAL A 154 6.46 -8.63 -11.27
C VAL A 154 6.11 -9.60 -12.38
N TRP A 155 5.25 -9.19 -13.31
CA TRP A 155 4.97 -9.99 -14.50
C TRP A 155 6.20 -10.18 -15.38
N LEU A 156 7.00 -9.13 -15.61
CA LEU A 156 8.24 -9.25 -16.34
C LEU A 156 9.21 -10.21 -15.64
N TYR A 157 9.37 -10.09 -14.32
CA TYR A 157 10.22 -10.98 -13.55
C TYR A 157 9.77 -12.44 -13.65
N ASN A 158 8.47 -12.70 -13.46
CA ASN A 158 7.89 -14.04 -13.55
C ASN A 158 7.89 -14.61 -14.98
N LEU A 159 7.79 -13.79 -16.03
CA LEU A 159 7.75 -14.27 -17.43
C LEU A 159 9.13 -14.38 -18.06
N THR A 160 10.15 -13.74 -17.51
CA THR A 160 11.54 -13.81 -18.02
C THR A 160 12.05 -15.24 -18.21
N PRO A 161 11.94 -16.17 -17.23
CA PRO A 161 12.42 -17.54 -17.44
C PRO A 161 11.65 -18.28 -18.54
N VAL A 162 10.35 -18.01 -18.69
CA VAL A 162 9.53 -18.59 -19.78
C VAL A 162 9.96 -18.04 -21.13
N ALA A 163 10.14 -16.72 -21.25
CA ALA A 163 10.58 -16.08 -22.48
C ALA A 163 11.97 -16.55 -22.90
N LEU A 164 12.90 -16.70 -21.95
CA LEU A 164 14.25 -17.24 -22.20
C LEU A 164 14.20 -18.70 -22.64
N HIS A 165 13.35 -19.50 -22.02
CA HIS A 165 13.15 -20.91 -22.40
C HIS A 165 12.60 -21.02 -23.82
N LEU A 166 11.55 -20.27 -24.16
CA LEU A 166 10.98 -20.23 -25.51
C LEU A 166 11.98 -19.74 -26.55
N TYR A 167 12.78 -18.71 -26.24
CA TYR A 167 13.82 -18.21 -27.12
C TYR A 167 14.90 -19.25 -27.41
N ARG A 168 15.34 -20.00 -26.39
CA ARG A 168 16.34 -21.07 -26.56
C ARG A 168 15.78 -22.26 -27.33
N LEU A 169 14.52 -22.62 -27.07
CA LEU A 169 13.81 -23.65 -27.82
C LEU A 169 13.70 -23.27 -29.31
N ALA A 170 13.39 -22.01 -29.61
CA ALA A 170 13.36 -21.48 -30.98
C ALA A 170 14.73 -21.48 -31.67
N LYS A 171 15.84 -21.54 -30.90
CA LYS A 171 17.21 -21.68 -31.41
C LYS A 171 17.74 -23.11 -31.36
N GLU A 172 16.89 -24.09 -31.07
CA GLU A 172 17.27 -25.50 -30.91
C GLU A 172 18.38 -25.73 -29.86
N ILE A 173 18.52 -24.79 -28.91
CA ILE A 173 19.46 -24.91 -27.80
C ILE A 173 18.75 -25.69 -26.70
N PRO A 174 19.33 -26.80 -26.19
CA PRO A 174 18.73 -27.53 -25.08
C PRO A 174 18.59 -26.58 -23.89
N SER A 175 17.36 -26.40 -23.42
CA SER A 175 17.06 -25.52 -22.29
C SER A 175 16.02 -26.16 -21.42
N ASP A 176 16.32 -26.21 -20.12
CA ASP A 176 15.30 -26.43 -19.10
C ASP A 176 14.62 -25.10 -18.76
N LEU A 177 13.41 -25.17 -18.20
CA LEU A 177 12.73 -23.98 -17.69
C LEU A 177 13.50 -23.48 -16.45
N GLY A 178 13.79 -22.18 -16.43
CA GLY A 178 14.47 -21.56 -15.30
C GLY A 178 13.55 -21.42 -14.08
N PHE A 179 14.13 -21.40 -12.88
CA PHE A 179 13.39 -21.05 -11.66
C PHE A 179 13.13 -19.54 -11.61
N VAL A 180 11.96 -19.15 -11.11
CA VAL A 180 11.61 -17.74 -10.94
C VAL A 180 12.34 -17.17 -9.74
N TRP A 181 12.37 -17.92 -8.65
CA TRP A 181 13.02 -17.53 -7.41
C TRP A 181 14.06 -18.59 -7.02
N GLN A 182 15.19 -18.15 -6.49
CA GLN A 182 16.26 -19.05 -6.09
C GLN A 182 16.07 -19.44 -4.62
N LEU A 183 15.13 -20.36 -4.41
CA LEU A 183 14.75 -20.88 -3.10
C LEU A 183 15.43 -22.22 -2.81
N TYR A 184 15.74 -22.45 -1.53
CA TYR A 184 16.17 -23.75 -1.03
C TYR A 184 14.96 -24.66 -0.81
N TYR A 185 15.06 -25.90 -1.28
CA TYR A 185 14.07 -26.95 -1.04
C TYR A 185 14.78 -28.21 -0.53
N PRO A 186 14.18 -28.95 0.42
CA PRO A 186 14.75 -30.21 0.93
C PRO A 186 14.58 -31.40 -0.02
N PHE A 187 14.09 -31.15 -1.25
CA PHE A 187 13.86 -32.14 -2.29
C PHE A 187 14.43 -31.66 -3.63
N ASP A 188 14.62 -32.59 -4.55
CA ASP A 188 15.14 -32.29 -5.88
C ASP A 188 14.08 -31.61 -6.76
N LYS A 189 14.22 -30.29 -6.91
CA LYS A 189 13.34 -29.43 -7.73
C LYS A 189 13.63 -29.47 -9.23
N THR A 190 14.62 -30.26 -9.68
CA THR A 190 14.97 -30.38 -11.11
C THR A 190 14.13 -31.42 -11.83
N LYS A 191 13.42 -32.30 -11.09
CA LYS A 191 12.51 -33.28 -11.68
C LYS A 191 11.34 -32.57 -12.36
N PRO A 192 10.92 -32.99 -13.58
CA PRO A 192 10.00 -32.21 -14.42
C PRO A 192 8.66 -31.89 -13.76
N ILE A 193 8.01 -32.89 -13.14
CA ILE A 193 6.72 -32.68 -12.44
C ILE A 193 6.91 -31.76 -11.22
N VAL A 194 7.98 -31.97 -10.45
CA VAL A 194 8.26 -31.18 -9.24
C VAL A 194 8.58 -29.74 -9.61
N HIS A 195 9.31 -29.53 -10.71
CA HIS A 195 9.68 -28.23 -11.22
C HIS A 195 8.45 -27.38 -11.54
N GLU A 196 7.44 -27.94 -12.22
CA GLU A 196 6.20 -27.22 -12.54
C GLU A 196 5.45 -26.79 -11.28
N PHE A 197 5.32 -27.67 -10.28
CA PHE A 197 4.69 -27.32 -9.00
C PHE A 197 5.45 -26.23 -8.25
N VAL A 198 6.79 -26.33 -8.21
CA VAL A 198 7.66 -25.32 -7.61
C VAL A 198 7.47 -24.00 -8.33
N TYR A 199 7.48 -23.98 -9.66
CA TYR A 199 7.29 -22.77 -10.45
C TYR A 199 5.96 -22.06 -10.13
N VAL A 200 4.86 -22.81 -10.08
CA VAL A 200 3.54 -22.27 -9.72
C VAL A 200 3.53 -21.76 -8.29
N PHE A 201 4.07 -22.52 -7.35
CA PHE A 201 4.19 -22.13 -5.95
C PHE A 201 4.96 -20.82 -5.80
N GLU A 202 6.14 -20.72 -6.42
CA GLU A 202 7.00 -19.55 -6.35
C GLU A 202 6.34 -18.32 -6.98
N THR A 203 5.63 -18.50 -8.10
CA THR A 203 4.84 -17.45 -8.76
C THR A 203 3.75 -16.92 -7.83
N VAL A 204 2.97 -17.82 -7.21
CA VAL A 204 1.89 -17.45 -6.29
C VAL A 204 2.44 -16.77 -5.04
N ALA A 205 3.50 -17.31 -4.45
CA ALA A 205 4.17 -16.70 -3.29
C ALA A 205 4.70 -15.29 -3.61
N GLY A 206 5.30 -15.10 -4.80
CA GLY A 206 5.72 -13.81 -5.30
C GLY A 206 4.55 -12.81 -5.42
N LEU A 207 3.40 -13.25 -5.96
CA LEU A 207 2.21 -12.41 -6.04
C LEU A 207 1.69 -11.97 -4.66
N TYR A 208 1.70 -12.86 -3.67
CA TYR A 208 1.34 -12.51 -2.29
C TYR A 208 2.31 -11.51 -1.67
N SER A 209 3.62 -11.70 -1.87
CA SER A 209 4.64 -10.76 -1.41
C SER A 209 4.42 -9.36 -2.00
N VAL A 210 4.11 -9.28 -3.29
CA VAL A 210 3.83 -8.01 -3.96
C VAL A 210 2.55 -7.37 -3.44
N CYS A 211 1.50 -8.17 -3.19
CA CYS A 211 0.28 -7.65 -2.58
C CYS A 211 0.55 -7.05 -1.19
N CYS A 212 1.36 -7.73 -0.36
CA CYS A 212 1.79 -7.22 0.95
C CYS A 212 2.54 -5.90 0.83
N MET A 213 3.42 -5.78 -0.16
CA MET A 213 4.15 -4.54 -0.41
C MET A 213 3.22 -3.40 -0.87
N LEU A 214 2.45 -3.64 -1.93
CA LEU A 214 1.52 -2.65 -2.52
C LEU A 214 0.45 -2.18 -1.54
N SER A 215 -0.09 -3.08 -0.72
CA SER A 215 -1.10 -2.73 0.28
C SER A 215 -0.59 -1.65 1.26
N SER A 216 0.63 -1.81 1.76
CA SER A 216 1.26 -0.88 2.68
C SER A 216 1.63 0.42 1.99
N ASP A 217 2.30 0.34 0.85
CA ASP A 217 2.86 1.52 0.17
C ASP A 217 1.76 2.44 -0.36
N VAL A 218 0.71 1.85 -0.96
CA VAL A 218 -0.46 2.63 -1.39
C VAL A 218 -1.18 3.22 -0.18
N PHE A 219 -1.30 2.50 0.93
CA PHE A 219 -1.89 3.06 2.15
C PHE A 219 -1.12 4.29 2.65
N PHE A 220 0.19 4.16 2.85
CA PHE A 220 1.03 5.25 3.35
C PHE A 220 1.06 6.45 2.39
N MET A 221 1.17 6.20 1.08
CA MET A 221 1.11 7.27 0.08
C MET A 221 -0.23 8.02 0.11
N THR A 222 -1.34 7.29 0.29
CA THR A 222 -2.68 7.88 0.41
C THR A 222 -2.81 8.74 1.65
N MET A 223 -2.43 8.18 2.81
CA MET A 223 -2.56 8.87 4.09
C MET A 223 -1.66 10.10 4.16
N SER A 224 -0.41 9.98 3.71
CA SER A 224 0.50 11.12 3.61
C SER A 224 -0.06 12.21 2.71
N SER A 225 -0.56 11.85 1.52
CA SER A 225 -1.18 12.83 0.61
C SER A 225 -2.43 13.48 1.18
N HIS A 226 -3.27 12.73 1.92
CA HIS A 226 -4.44 13.28 2.59
C HIS A 226 -4.02 14.29 3.67
N ILE A 227 -3.05 13.94 4.53
CA ILE A 227 -2.56 14.84 5.58
C ILE A 227 -1.94 16.10 4.98
N THR A 228 -1.09 15.96 3.94
CA THR A 228 -0.50 17.11 3.25
C THR A 228 -1.57 18.03 2.64
N MET A 229 -2.60 17.45 2.03
CA MET A 229 -3.74 18.21 1.50
C MET A 229 -4.46 18.98 2.62
N MET A 230 -4.72 18.33 3.77
CA MET A 230 -5.34 18.98 4.93
C MET A 230 -4.51 20.15 5.45
N LEU A 231 -3.18 19.98 5.54
CA LEU A 231 -2.27 21.04 5.98
C LEU A 231 -2.23 22.23 5.00
N GLN A 232 -2.28 21.98 3.69
CA GLN A 232 -2.35 23.06 2.69
C GLN A 232 -3.67 23.83 2.77
N ILE A 233 -4.79 23.13 2.94
CA ILE A 233 -6.09 23.77 3.12
C ILE A 233 -6.10 24.61 4.41
N LEU A 234 -5.54 24.07 5.50
CA LEU A 234 -5.40 24.79 6.76
C LEU A 234 -4.55 26.06 6.60
N GLN A 235 -3.44 25.99 5.86
CA GLN A 235 -2.60 27.15 5.57
C GLN A 235 -3.37 28.25 4.83
N VAL A 236 -4.19 27.89 3.83
CA VAL A 236 -5.02 28.85 3.10
C VAL A 236 -6.07 29.48 4.02
N LYS A 237 -6.69 28.70 4.92
CA LYS A 237 -7.63 29.22 5.91
C LYS A 237 -6.99 30.23 6.84
N ILE A 238 -5.82 29.91 7.40
CA ILE A 238 -5.06 30.83 8.28
C ILE A 238 -4.71 32.13 7.56
N LYS A 239 -4.25 32.05 6.30
CA LYS A 239 -3.95 33.25 5.49
C LYS A 239 -5.19 34.11 5.25
N THR A 240 -6.33 33.48 4.96
CA THR A 240 -7.59 34.20 4.70
C THR A 240 -8.07 34.93 5.95
N LEU A 241 -7.96 34.31 7.13
CA LEU A 241 -8.29 34.93 8.42
C LEU A 241 -7.41 36.16 8.70
N GLY A 242 -6.10 36.09 8.47
CA GLY A 242 -5.19 37.21 8.70
C GLY A 242 -5.40 38.42 7.78
N VAL A 243 -5.96 38.21 6.58
CA VAL A 243 -6.26 39.30 5.64
C VAL A 243 -7.58 40.01 5.99
N ALA A 244 -8.56 39.28 6.53
CA ALA A 244 -9.86 39.84 6.93
C ALA A 244 -9.75 40.90 8.04
N GLU A 245 -8.76 40.80 8.93
CA GLU A 245 -8.49 41.82 9.96
C GLU A 245 -7.83 43.10 9.42
N SER A 246 -7.19 43.07 8.25
CA SER A 246 -6.36 44.18 7.76
C SER A 246 -7.09 45.17 6.84
N ALA A 247 -8.26 44.80 6.29
CA ALA A 247 -8.84 45.53 5.17
C ALA A 247 -9.92 46.57 5.54
N ASP A 248 -10.58 46.45 6.68
CA ASP A 248 -11.62 47.42 7.07
C ASP A 248 -11.79 47.45 8.58
N GLY A 249 -11.25 48.48 9.25
CA GLY A 249 -11.37 48.70 10.70
C GLY A 249 -12.80 48.99 11.19
N LYS A 250 -13.82 48.52 10.46
CA LYS A 250 -15.24 48.63 10.81
C LYS A 250 -15.78 47.27 11.25
N ASN A 251 -15.96 47.16 12.56
CA ASN A 251 -16.79 46.14 13.21
C ASN A 251 -18.22 46.18 12.63
N ILE A 252 -18.56 45.23 11.76
CA ILE A 252 -19.94 44.96 11.33
C ILE A 252 -20.25 43.50 11.65
N GLY A 253 -20.89 43.24 12.80
CA GLY A 253 -21.69 42.04 13.08
C GLY A 253 -21.04 40.64 13.00
N GLY A 254 -19.75 40.52 12.66
CA GLY A 254 -19.08 39.26 12.29
C GLY A 254 -18.04 38.73 13.28
N LEU A 255 -17.91 39.32 14.46
CA LEU A 255 -16.88 38.94 15.45
C LEU A 255 -17.06 37.50 15.95
N GLN A 256 -18.31 37.06 16.15
CA GLN A 256 -18.65 35.69 16.54
C GLN A 256 -18.28 34.69 15.44
N ASN A 257 -18.58 35.00 14.17
CA ASN A 257 -18.23 34.15 13.03
C ASN A 257 -16.70 34.05 12.84
N CYS A 258 -15.96 35.14 13.02
CA CYS A 258 -14.50 35.13 12.95
C CYS A 258 -13.89 34.30 14.10
N TYR A 259 -14.43 34.45 15.32
CA TYR A 259 -14.01 33.65 16.47
C TYR A 259 -14.30 32.15 16.28
N ASP A 260 -15.49 31.81 15.76
CA ASP A 260 -15.87 30.42 15.45
C ASP A 260 -14.99 29.82 14.33
N GLU A 261 -14.62 30.61 13.31
CA GLU A 261 -13.69 30.20 12.25
C GLU A 261 -12.25 29.98 12.78
N ILE A 262 -11.79 30.85 13.69
CA ILE A 262 -10.49 30.69 14.37
C ILE A 262 -10.49 29.43 15.23
N ILE A 263 -11.55 29.18 16.00
CA ILE A 263 -11.72 27.97 16.80
C ILE A 263 -11.73 26.73 15.89
N ASP A 264 -12.43 26.75 14.75
CA ASP A 264 -12.46 25.61 13.81
C ASP A 264 -11.06 25.31 13.24
N VAL A 265 -10.31 26.36 12.86
CA VAL A 265 -8.92 26.23 12.39
C VAL A 265 -8.01 25.67 13.47
N ILE A 266 -8.10 26.15 14.71
CA ILE A 266 -7.32 25.64 15.85
C ILE A 266 -7.68 24.19 16.13
N ASN A 267 -8.97 23.83 16.12
CA ASN A 267 -9.43 22.46 16.33
C ASN A 267 -8.94 21.51 15.24
N ILE A 268 -8.97 21.92 13.96
CA ILE A 268 -8.43 21.14 12.85
C ILE A 268 -6.91 20.97 13.02
N HIS A 269 -6.20 22.03 13.37
CA HIS A 269 -4.76 22.00 13.60
C HIS A 269 -4.38 21.04 14.74
N GLN A 270 -5.05 21.15 15.89
CA GLN A 270 -4.81 20.28 17.06
C GLN A 270 -5.12 18.82 16.74
N LYS A 271 -6.18 18.54 15.97
CA LYS A 271 -6.52 17.17 15.53
C LYS A 271 -5.55 16.61 14.50
N LEU A 272 -4.88 17.44 13.70
CA LEU A 272 -3.88 16.99 12.72
C LEU A 272 -2.52 16.67 13.36
N ILE A 273 -2.19 17.30 14.49
CA ILE A 273 -0.90 17.13 15.18
C ILE A 273 -0.93 15.97 16.19
N ARG A 274 -2.11 15.67 16.76
CA ARG A 274 -2.29 14.64 17.78
C ARG A 274 -2.25 13.23 17.21
#